data_AF-A0A9Y6JKS0-F1
#
_entry.id   AF-A0A9Y6JKS0-F1
#
_cell.length_a   1.000
_cell.length_b   1.000
_cell.length_c   1.000
_cell.angle_alpha   90.00
_cell.angle_beta   90.00
_cell.angle_gamma   90.00
#
_symmetry.space_group_name_H-M   'P 1'
#
loop_
_entity.id
_entity.type
_entity.pdbx_description
1 polymer ?
#
loop_
_entity_poly.entity_id
_entity_poly.type
_entity_poly.pdbx_seq_one_letter_code
_entity_poly.pdbx_strand_id
1 'polypeptide(L)'
;MSLYDSFLCEEQFQCSICLDVFTNPASTPCGHSFCMQCITKYWNGAKVFKCPLCKKSFEKRPDLQINRTLREITDQYKSMKNGVVKNKSGRKGTGGHGSPSSHLFDELKKKLCHPVRKTHQTFSRKYFSKLKYNLEEFSDFRVGNSEYLILLTVSERTIQDMIIERINKIEEINMSVTELELAVDRETAGSVSLFSSLVCFIERSQAELVEAMEISRKVAQRHAESMTRQLEQEIEQLKKRQSELSKLAQSDDHLYCVKTFPILSSPPPTKDWYKVSVNSDLGTESIYMSILAQVEKFAKELKNITEKVDVTLDSSTAHPRLVLSSDLKSVRCGDRHQLVPDNPERFEKVVCVIGREPISSGKHYWEVDVTGKTDWDLGVVKYSVSRKGKIEYTPDNGFWFLSLRD
;
A
#
# COMPACT_ATOMS: atom_id res chain seq x y z
N MET A 1 -19.49 26.87 2.75
CA MET A 1 -18.20 26.27 2.38
C MET A 1 -18.39 24.76 2.44
N SER A 2 -18.34 24.09 1.29
CA SER A 2 -18.77 22.70 1.11
C SER A 2 -17.70 21.73 1.61
N LEU A 3 -18.06 20.88 2.58
CA LEU A 3 -17.25 19.81 3.16
C LEU A 3 -17.32 18.54 2.31
N TYR A 4 -16.83 18.57 1.08
CA TYR A 4 -16.55 17.36 0.28
C TYR A 4 -15.57 17.72 -0.83
N ASP A 5 -14.35 18.10 -0.45
CA ASP A 5 -13.26 18.16 -1.42
C ASP A 5 -12.73 16.73 -1.57
N SER A 6 -13.00 16.13 -2.73
CA SER A 6 -12.54 14.79 -3.08
C SER A 6 -11.03 14.70 -2.91
N PHE A 7 -10.50 13.54 -2.51
CA PHE A 7 -9.07 13.23 -2.33
C PHE A 7 -8.18 13.41 -3.60
N LEU A 8 -8.68 14.04 -4.66
CA LEU A 8 -7.99 14.40 -5.88
C LEU A 8 -8.03 15.93 -6.05
N CYS A 9 -6.94 16.60 -5.67
CA CYS A 9 -6.80 18.04 -5.90
C CYS A 9 -6.77 18.34 -7.41
N GLU A 10 -7.58 19.30 -7.87
CA GLU A 10 -7.69 19.70 -9.29
C GLU A 10 -6.32 20.04 -9.92
N GLU A 11 -5.39 20.54 -9.10
CA GLU A 11 -4.03 20.88 -9.48
C GLU A 11 -3.21 19.68 -10.00
N GLN A 12 -3.51 18.45 -9.57
CA GLN A 12 -2.75 17.25 -9.95
C GLN A 12 -2.98 16.82 -11.41
N PHE A 13 -4.09 17.24 -12.01
CA PHE A 13 -4.47 16.86 -13.37
C PHE A 13 -4.47 18.01 -14.36
N GLN A 14 -3.96 19.17 -13.94
CA GLN A 14 -4.00 20.39 -14.74
C GLN A 14 -2.78 20.49 -15.67
N CYS A 15 -3.04 20.83 -16.92
CA CYS A 15 -1.97 21.18 -17.85
C CYS A 15 -1.50 22.61 -17.59
N SER A 16 -0.23 22.80 -17.24
CA SER A 16 0.33 24.13 -16.98
C SER A 16 0.47 25.04 -18.21
N ILE A 17 0.11 24.58 -19.42
CA ILE A 17 0.04 25.42 -20.62
C ILE A 17 -1.37 26.00 -20.80
N CYS A 18 -2.41 25.15 -20.82
CA CYS A 18 -3.79 25.59 -21.04
C CYS A 18 -4.57 25.85 -19.74
N LEU A 19 -3.97 25.54 -18.58
CA LEU A 19 -4.54 25.67 -17.25
C LEU A 19 -5.87 24.92 -17.10
N ASP A 20 -6.05 23.83 -17.83
CA ASP A 20 -7.24 22.98 -17.80
C ASP A 20 -6.82 21.52 -17.59
N VAL A 21 -7.74 20.69 -17.12
CA VAL A 21 -7.53 19.26 -16.91
C VAL A 21 -7.07 18.61 -18.22
N PHE A 22 -6.03 17.78 -18.15
CA PHE A 22 -5.39 17.22 -19.34
C PHE A 22 -6.38 16.66 -20.36
N THR A 23 -6.22 17.07 -21.62
CA THR A 23 -6.88 16.48 -22.78
C THR A 23 -5.81 15.82 -23.63
N ASN A 24 -5.92 14.50 -23.81
CA ASN A 24 -4.91 13.71 -24.50
C ASN A 24 -3.49 13.95 -23.93
N PRO A 25 -3.26 13.70 -22.63
CA PRO A 25 -1.97 13.97 -21.99
C PRO A 25 -0.81 13.23 -22.67
N ALA A 26 0.35 13.87 -22.68
CA ALA A 26 1.61 13.36 -23.17
C ALA A 26 2.72 13.71 -22.16
N SER A 27 3.55 12.73 -21.82
CA SER A 27 4.61 12.89 -20.81
C SER A 27 5.97 13.07 -21.47
N THR A 28 6.65 14.16 -21.14
CA THR A 28 8.02 14.43 -21.62
C THR A 28 9.04 13.48 -20.96
N PRO A 29 10.25 13.29 -21.52
CA PRO A 29 11.29 12.44 -20.91
C PRO A 29 11.76 12.90 -19.52
N CYS A 30 11.42 14.11 -19.08
CA CYS A 30 11.66 14.58 -17.72
C CYS A 30 10.51 14.29 -16.75
N GLY A 31 9.50 13.53 -17.16
CA GLY A 31 8.38 13.08 -16.33
C GLY A 31 7.17 14.03 -16.29
N HIS A 32 7.32 15.28 -16.74
CA HIS A 32 6.23 16.25 -16.75
C HIS A 32 5.23 16.00 -17.88
N SER A 33 3.93 16.14 -17.57
CA SER A 33 2.83 15.87 -18.51
C SER A 33 2.11 17.14 -18.94
N PHE A 34 1.65 17.15 -20.20
CA PHE A 34 0.94 18.27 -20.84
C PHE A 34 -0.12 17.72 -21.81
N CYS A 35 -1.14 18.50 -22.18
CA CYS A 35 -2.00 18.12 -23.30
C CYS A 35 -1.15 17.98 -24.58
N MET A 36 -1.33 16.92 -25.36
CA MET A 36 -0.54 16.65 -26.57
C MET A 36 -0.51 17.85 -27.52
N GLN A 37 -1.66 18.50 -27.72
CA GLN A 37 -1.75 19.69 -28.56
C GLN A 37 -1.00 20.89 -27.98
N CYS A 38 -1.02 21.05 -26.65
CA CYS A 38 -0.35 22.17 -25.98
C CYS A 38 1.17 22.06 -26.10
N ILE A 39 1.74 20.90 -25.77
CA ILE A 39 3.20 20.70 -25.87
C ILE A 39 3.68 20.69 -27.32
N THR A 40 2.87 20.15 -28.24
CA THR A 40 3.15 20.19 -29.68
C THR A 40 3.21 21.63 -30.18
N LYS A 41 2.23 22.47 -29.83
CA LYS A 41 2.22 23.90 -30.19
C LYS A 41 3.39 24.65 -29.57
N TYR A 42 3.70 24.38 -28.29
CA TYR A 42 4.82 25.00 -27.60
C TYR A 42 6.17 24.74 -28.28
N TRP A 43 6.35 23.54 -28.86
CA TRP A 43 7.57 23.18 -29.60
C TRP A 43 7.55 23.56 -31.09
N ASN A 44 6.40 23.90 -31.66
CA ASN A 44 6.32 24.29 -33.06
C ASN A 44 7.01 25.65 -33.27
N GLY A 45 7.99 25.69 -34.18
CA GLY A 45 8.78 26.91 -34.47
C GLY A 45 9.91 27.20 -33.47
N ALA A 46 10.08 26.38 -32.43
CA ALA A 46 11.17 26.53 -31.47
C ALA A 46 12.49 25.95 -32.01
N LYS A 47 13.59 26.70 -31.85
CA LYS A 47 14.95 26.20 -32.18
C LYS A 47 15.50 25.21 -31.14
N VAL A 48 14.97 25.25 -29.91
CA VAL A 48 15.37 24.39 -28.79
C VAL A 48 14.11 23.87 -28.11
N PHE A 49 14.02 22.56 -27.92
CA PHE A 49 12.88 21.92 -27.28
C PHE A 49 13.10 21.89 -25.77
N LYS A 50 12.33 22.66 -25.01
CA LYS A 50 12.43 22.70 -23.54
C LYS A 50 11.13 22.23 -22.90
N CYS A 51 11.23 21.66 -21.70
CA CYS A 51 10.06 21.41 -20.86
C CYS A 51 9.50 22.75 -20.32
N PRO A 52 8.21 23.06 -20.51
CA PRO A 52 7.60 24.27 -19.96
C PRO A 52 7.68 24.41 -18.44
N LEU A 53 7.69 23.29 -17.71
CA LEU A 53 7.71 23.25 -16.24
C LEU A 53 9.14 23.36 -15.69
N CYS A 54 9.98 22.33 -15.87
CA CYS A 54 11.32 22.29 -15.28
C CYS A 54 12.43 22.88 -16.16
N LYS A 55 12.10 23.41 -17.35
CA LYS A 55 13.02 24.03 -18.30
C LYS A 55 14.15 23.14 -18.85
N LYS A 56 14.15 21.83 -18.53
CA LYS A 56 15.08 20.85 -19.12
C LYS A 56 15.03 20.91 -20.64
N SER A 57 16.19 21.02 -21.27
CA SER A 57 16.33 21.10 -22.73
C SER A 57 16.55 19.70 -23.32
N PHE A 58 16.06 19.50 -24.55
CA PHE A 58 16.20 18.27 -25.32
C PHE A 58 16.90 18.59 -26.65
N GLU A 59 17.93 17.83 -26.99
CA GLU A 59 18.75 18.04 -28.20
C GLU A 59 17.95 17.86 -29.50
N LYS A 60 17.01 16.91 -29.49
CA LYS A 60 16.05 16.67 -30.57
C LYS A 60 14.63 16.70 -30.04
N ARG A 61 13.66 16.96 -30.92
CA ARG A 61 12.24 16.95 -30.56
C ARG A 61 11.86 15.55 -30.04
N PRO A 62 11.42 15.42 -28.79
CA PRO A 62 10.96 14.13 -28.28
C PRO A 62 9.73 13.65 -29.06
N ASP A 63 9.72 12.37 -29.47
CA ASP A 63 8.53 11.72 -29.99
C ASP A 63 7.62 11.35 -28.82
N LEU A 64 6.58 12.15 -28.61
CA LEU A 64 5.67 11.95 -27.50
C LEU A 64 4.47 11.14 -27.93
N GLN A 65 4.16 10.13 -27.14
CA GLN A 65 2.92 9.36 -27.27
C GLN A 65 1.93 9.81 -26.22
N ILE A 66 0.64 9.65 -26.54
CA ILE A 66 -0.42 9.88 -25.57
C ILE A 66 -0.26 8.89 -24.42
N ASN A 67 -0.19 9.41 -23.20
CA ASN A 67 -0.26 8.62 -21.99
C ASN A 67 -1.71 8.16 -21.78
N ARG A 68 -2.03 6.93 -22.20
CA ARG A 68 -3.38 6.37 -22.15
C ARG A 68 -3.90 6.26 -20.72
N THR A 69 -3.03 5.85 -19.79
CA THR A 69 -3.37 5.75 -18.37
C THR A 69 -3.74 7.11 -17.78
N LEU A 70 -2.93 8.14 -18.03
CA LEU A 70 -3.22 9.50 -17.54
C LEU A 70 -4.48 10.06 -18.20
N ARG A 71 -4.72 9.75 -19.48
CA ARG A 71 -5.95 10.13 -20.18
C ARG A 71 -7.18 9.52 -19.51
N GLU A 72 -7.17 8.22 -19.25
CA GLU A 72 -8.28 7.51 -18.60
C GLU A 72 -8.62 8.13 -17.24
N ILE A 73 -7.60 8.45 -16.43
CA ILE A 73 -7.77 9.10 -15.13
C ILE A 73 -8.40 10.49 -15.31
N THR A 74 -7.85 11.31 -16.21
CA THR A 74 -8.37 12.68 -16.44
C THR A 74 -9.78 12.69 -17.03
N ASP A 75 -10.14 11.70 -17.84
CA ASP A 75 -11.48 11.56 -18.41
C ASP A 75 -12.50 11.13 -17.34
N GLN A 76 -12.11 10.24 -16.41
CA GLN A 76 -12.93 9.87 -15.25
C GLN A 76 -13.16 11.08 -14.34
N TYR A 77 -12.10 11.84 -14.04
CA TYR A 77 -12.20 13.08 -13.26
C TYR A 77 -13.15 14.10 -13.91
N LYS A 78 -13.03 14.32 -15.22
CA LYS A 78 -13.95 15.18 -16.00
C LYS A 78 -15.40 14.68 -15.95
N SER A 79 -15.60 13.36 -16.01
CA SER A 79 -16.93 12.75 -15.95
C SER A 79 -17.58 12.93 -14.57
N MET A 80 -16.80 12.83 -13.49
CA MET A 80 -17.27 13.07 -12.13
C MET A 80 -17.67 14.54 -11.91
N LYS A 81 -16.91 15.49 -12.49
CA LYS A 81 -17.20 16.93 -12.39
C LYS A 81 -18.41 17.38 -13.23
N ASN A 82 -18.70 16.69 -14.35
CA ASN A 82 -19.71 17.11 -15.31
C ASN A 82 -21.06 16.36 -15.26
N GLY A 83 -21.25 15.37 -14.38
CA GLY A 83 -22.58 14.76 -14.12
C GLY A 83 -23.29 14.07 -15.30
N VAL A 84 -22.64 13.86 -16.46
CA VAL A 84 -23.28 13.22 -17.63
C VAL A 84 -22.98 11.72 -17.66
N VAL A 85 -23.90 10.93 -17.09
CA VAL A 85 -23.96 9.48 -17.29
C VAL A 85 -24.37 9.19 -18.74
N LYS A 86 -23.42 8.85 -19.61
CA LYS A 86 -23.75 8.22 -20.90
C LYS A 86 -23.97 6.72 -20.69
N ASN A 87 -25.22 6.35 -20.42
CA ASN A 87 -25.68 4.97 -20.46
C ASN A 87 -25.57 4.43 -21.90
N LYS A 88 -24.61 3.53 -22.14
CA LYS A 88 -24.76 2.55 -23.23
C LYS A 88 -25.63 1.42 -22.71
N SER A 89 -26.83 1.37 -23.28
CA SER A 89 -27.89 0.39 -23.10
C SER A 89 -27.41 -1.07 -23.08
N GLY A 90 -27.94 -1.87 -22.14
CA GLY A 90 -28.17 -3.29 -22.41
C GLY A 90 -28.09 -4.33 -21.29
N ARG A 91 -28.65 -4.13 -20.09
CA ARG A 91 -29.47 -5.17 -19.39
C ARG A 91 -30.06 -4.66 -18.07
N LYS A 92 -31.36 -4.92 -17.89
CA LYS A 92 -32.14 -4.67 -16.67
C LYS A 92 -31.62 -5.52 -15.50
N GLY A 93 -31.63 -4.96 -14.30
CA GLY A 93 -31.54 -5.72 -13.04
C GLY A 93 -31.23 -4.89 -11.80
N THR A 94 -32.29 -4.31 -11.22
CA THR A 94 -32.48 -3.92 -9.80
C THR A 94 -31.53 -2.90 -9.15
N GLY A 95 -32.13 -1.82 -8.67
CA GLY A 95 -31.47 -0.67 -8.06
C GLY A 95 -30.87 -0.94 -6.68
N GLY A 96 -29.82 -0.17 -6.40
CA GLY A 96 -29.34 0.15 -5.07
C GLY A 96 -28.79 1.57 -5.13
N HIS A 97 -29.32 2.46 -4.30
CA HIS A 97 -28.74 3.78 -4.06
C HIS A 97 -27.36 3.59 -3.42
N GLY A 98 -26.31 3.59 -4.24
CA GLY A 98 -24.92 3.57 -3.79
C GLY A 98 -24.43 4.98 -3.49
N SER A 99 -24.01 5.20 -2.26
CA SER A 99 -23.28 6.39 -1.82
C SER A 99 -21.97 6.59 -2.62
N PRO A 100 -21.46 7.83 -2.74
CA PRO A 100 -20.27 8.16 -3.53
C PRO A 100 -18.97 7.41 -3.15
N SER A 101 -18.90 6.74 -1.99
CA SER A 101 -17.72 5.96 -1.58
C SER A 101 -17.54 4.65 -2.35
N SER A 102 -18.62 4.10 -2.91
CA SER A 102 -18.57 2.86 -3.71
C SER A 102 -17.77 3.02 -5.01
N HIS A 103 -17.72 4.24 -5.57
CA HIS A 103 -16.96 4.54 -6.79
C HIS A 103 -15.45 4.48 -6.57
N LEU A 104 -14.96 4.93 -5.42
CA LEU A 104 -13.53 4.94 -5.07
C LEU A 104 -12.99 3.50 -4.93
N PHE A 105 -13.85 2.59 -4.47
CA PHE A 105 -13.54 1.18 -4.27
C PHE A 105 -13.56 0.37 -5.59
N ASP A 106 -14.50 0.66 -6.49
CA ASP A 106 -14.51 0.09 -7.85
C ASP A 106 -13.30 0.55 -8.67
N GLU A 107 -12.80 1.76 -8.42
CA GLU A 107 -11.60 2.31 -9.03
C GLU A 107 -10.32 1.64 -8.49
N LEU A 108 -10.22 1.44 -7.17
CA LEU A 108 -9.13 0.66 -6.55
C LEU A 108 -9.14 -0.81 -6.98
N LYS A 109 -10.30 -1.48 -7.04
CA LYS A 109 -10.44 -2.85 -7.58
C LYS A 109 -10.03 -2.95 -9.05
N LYS A 110 -10.38 -1.96 -9.89
CA LYS A 110 -9.93 -1.91 -11.30
C LYS A 110 -8.43 -1.67 -11.44
N LYS A 111 -7.81 -0.93 -10.52
CA LYS A 111 -6.37 -0.62 -10.52
C LYS A 111 -5.52 -1.76 -9.96
N LEU A 112 -6.04 -2.53 -9.00
CA LEU A 112 -5.36 -3.67 -8.37
C LEU A 112 -5.50 -4.98 -9.15
N CYS A 113 -6.48 -5.08 -10.05
CA CYS A 113 -6.75 -6.28 -10.84
C CYS A 113 -6.34 -6.08 -12.30
N HIS A 114 -5.05 -5.93 -12.57
CA HIS A 114 -4.50 -6.17 -13.91
C HIS A 114 -3.77 -7.50 -13.87
N PRO A 115 -4.27 -8.55 -14.57
CA PRO A 115 -3.48 -9.73 -14.82
C PRO A 115 -2.19 -9.29 -15.51
N VAL A 116 -1.03 -9.62 -14.92
CA VAL A 116 0.24 -9.54 -15.64
C VAL A 116 0.06 -10.33 -16.94
N ARG A 117 0.17 -9.63 -18.08
CA ARG A 117 -0.03 -10.23 -19.39
C ARG A 117 0.94 -11.39 -19.55
N LYS A 118 0.40 -12.61 -19.68
CA LYS A 118 1.14 -13.82 -20.05
C LYS A 118 1.64 -13.75 -21.49
N THR A 119 2.60 -12.88 -21.80
CA THR A 119 3.15 -12.73 -23.16
C THR A 119 4.52 -13.40 -23.33
N HIS A 120 5.22 -13.76 -22.25
CA HIS A 120 6.57 -14.34 -22.34
C HIS A 120 6.62 -15.88 -22.36
N GLN A 121 5.65 -16.59 -21.77
CA GLN A 121 5.69 -18.06 -21.66
C GLN A 121 5.52 -18.80 -22.99
N THR A 122 4.78 -18.25 -23.96
CA THR A 122 4.52 -18.90 -25.26
C THR A 122 5.67 -18.75 -26.25
N PHE A 123 6.46 -17.68 -26.17
CA PHE A 123 7.60 -17.45 -27.06
C PHE A 123 8.77 -18.39 -26.75
N SER A 124 9.09 -18.58 -25.47
CA SER A 124 10.18 -19.43 -24.99
C SER A 124 9.97 -20.90 -25.41
N ARG A 125 8.77 -21.45 -25.18
CA ARG A 125 8.44 -22.87 -25.46
C ARG A 125 8.58 -23.25 -26.95
N LYS A 126 8.31 -22.31 -27.86
CA LYS A 126 8.37 -22.51 -29.33
C LYS A 126 9.79 -22.41 -29.89
N TYR A 127 10.67 -21.64 -29.22
CA TYR A 127 12.08 -21.51 -29.59
C TYR A 127 12.89 -22.73 -29.13
N PHE A 128 12.59 -23.26 -27.94
CA PHE A 128 13.27 -24.44 -27.38
C PHE A 128 12.99 -25.73 -28.13
N SER A 129 11.75 -25.96 -28.60
CA SER A 129 11.47 -27.13 -29.44
C SER A 129 12.32 -27.09 -30.72
N LYS A 130 12.57 -25.90 -31.27
CA LYS A 130 13.33 -25.74 -32.52
C LYS A 130 14.85 -25.89 -32.34
N LEU A 131 15.39 -25.55 -31.18
CA LEU A 131 16.81 -25.77 -30.85
C LEU A 131 17.13 -27.25 -30.57
N LYS A 132 16.19 -27.99 -29.96
CA LYS A 132 16.37 -29.42 -29.64
C LYS A 132 16.41 -30.31 -30.89
N TYR A 133 15.66 -29.99 -31.94
CA TYR A 133 15.69 -30.71 -33.23
C TYR A 133 16.99 -30.52 -34.03
N ASN A 134 17.72 -29.43 -33.82
CA ASN A 134 18.91 -29.10 -34.62
C ASN A 134 20.21 -29.75 -34.09
N LEU A 135 20.19 -30.39 -32.92
CA LEU A 135 21.35 -31.06 -32.33
C LEU A 135 21.49 -32.54 -32.77
N GLU A 136 20.46 -33.12 -33.40
CA GLU A 136 20.44 -34.54 -33.78
C GLU A 136 20.90 -34.81 -35.23
N GLU A 137 21.23 -33.77 -36.03
CA GLU A 137 21.38 -33.91 -37.49
C GLU A 137 22.81 -33.87 -38.06
N PHE A 138 23.86 -33.93 -37.23
CA PHE A 138 25.25 -33.91 -37.70
C PHE A 138 26.00 -35.22 -37.39
N SER A 139 25.80 -36.23 -38.23
CA SER A 139 26.64 -37.42 -38.24
C SER A 139 26.75 -38.05 -39.63
N ASP A 140 27.43 -37.41 -40.58
CA ASP A 140 28.22 -38.16 -41.58
C ASP A 140 29.14 -37.25 -42.43
N PHE A 141 30.45 -37.26 -42.16
CA PHE A 141 31.47 -36.96 -43.17
C PHE A 141 32.86 -37.45 -42.74
N ARG A 142 33.44 -38.43 -43.46
CA ARG A 142 34.89 -38.74 -43.49
C ARG A 142 35.36 -38.51 -44.94
N VAL A 143 36.58 -38.06 -45.30
CA VAL A 143 37.95 -38.37 -44.84
C VAL A 143 38.88 -37.21 -45.28
N GLY A 144 39.98 -36.95 -44.54
CA GLY A 144 41.21 -36.43 -45.18
C GLY A 144 42.13 -35.42 -44.45
N ASN A 145 42.47 -35.58 -43.16
CA ASN A 145 43.75 -35.19 -42.54
C ASN A 145 43.68 -35.35 -41.01
N SER A 146 44.59 -36.12 -40.41
CA SER A 146 44.46 -36.61 -39.02
C SER A 146 44.44 -35.50 -37.95
N GLU A 147 45.20 -34.41 -38.10
CA GLU A 147 45.24 -33.33 -37.10
C GLU A 147 44.08 -32.33 -37.26
N TYR A 148 43.69 -31.99 -38.49
CA TYR A 148 42.64 -31.00 -38.75
C TYR A 148 41.24 -31.54 -38.38
N LEU A 149 40.99 -32.84 -38.60
CA LEU A 149 39.77 -33.52 -38.15
C LEU A 149 39.68 -33.59 -36.62
N ILE A 150 40.80 -33.78 -35.91
CA ILE A 150 40.83 -33.73 -34.44
C ILE A 150 40.54 -32.31 -33.95
N LEU A 151 41.15 -31.28 -34.56
CA LEU A 151 40.88 -29.90 -34.19
C LEU A 151 39.43 -29.48 -34.45
N LEU A 152 38.85 -29.91 -35.58
CA LEU A 152 37.44 -29.68 -35.91
C LEU A 152 36.50 -30.36 -34.91
N THR A 153 36.74 -31.63 -34.58
CA THR A 153 35.89 -32.37 -33.61
C THR A 153 36.01 -31.82 -32.18
N VAL A 154 37.20 -31.36 -31.77
CA VAL A 154 37.39 -30.67 -30.49
C VAL A 154 36.69 -29.31 -30.47
N SER A 155 36.80 -28.53 -31.55
CA SER A 155 36.11 -27.24 -31.68
C SER A 155 34.59 -27.40 -31.72
N GLU A 156 34.09 -28.41 -32.42
CA GLU A 156 32.66 -28.74 -32.48
C GLU A 156 32.13 -29.10 -31.10
N ARG A 157 32.83 -29.96 -30.36
CA ARG A 157 32.46 -30.34 -28.99
C ARG A 157 32.47 -29.15 -28.04
N THR A 158 33.47 -28.28 -28.14
CA THR A 158 33.54 -27.04 -27.36
C THR A 158 32.33 -26.13 -27.62
N ILE A 159 31.95 -25.97 -28.90
CA ILE A 159 30.77 -25.18 -29.28
C ILE A 159 29.48 -25.86 -28.77
N GLN A 160 29.37 -27.18 -28.85
CA GLN A 160 28.23 -27.93 -28.31
C GLN A 160 28.10 -27.75 -26.79
N ASP A 161 29.20 -27.82 -26.05
CA ASP A 161 29.23 -27.60 -24.60
C ASP A 161 28.78 -26.17 -24.26
N MET A 162 29.25 -25.17 -25.00
CA MET A 162 28.80 -23.77 -24.86
C MET A 162 27.30 -23.62 -25.18
N ILE A 163 26.78 -24.31 -26.20
CA ILE A 163 25.36 -24.30 -26.53
C ILE A 163 24.53 -24.88 -25.38
N ILE A 164 24.95 -26.02 -24.82
CA ILE A 164 24.28 -26.67 -23.68
C ILE A 164 24.31 -25.75 -22.45
N GLU A 165 25.46 -25.14 -22.14
CA GLU A 165 25.60 -24.17 -21.05
C GLU A 165 24.62 -23.00 -21.20
N ARG A 166 24.51 -22.44 -22.41
CA ARG A 166 23.59 -21.33 -22.69
C ARG A 166 22.13 -21.76 -22.61
N ILE A 167 21.77 -22.96 -23.07
CA ILE A 167 20.42 -23.54 -22.93
C ILE A 167 20.06 -23.66 -21.45
N ASN A 168 20.93 -24.27 -20.64
CA ASN A 168 20.71 -24.42 -19.20
C ASN A 168 20.56 -23.05 -18.52
N LYS A 169 21.36 -22.05 -18.92
CA LYS A 169 21.25 -20.71 -18.35
C LYS A 169 19.93 -20.02 -18.70
N ILE A 170 19.40 -20.23 -19.90
CA ILE A 170 18.09 -19.69 -20.28
C ILE A 170 16.98 -20.38 -19.45
N GLU A 171 17.07 -21.69 -19.22
CA GLU A 171 16.11 -22.41 -18.35
C GLU A 171 16.14 -21.88 -16.92
N GLU A 172 17.33 -21.67 -16.36
CA GLU A 172 17.51 -21.07 -15.03
C GLU A 172 16.87 -19.67 -14.95
N ILE A 173 17.14 -18.80 -15.93
CA ILE A 173 16.55 -17.45 -16.00
C ILE A 173 15.01 -17.53 -16.05
N ASN A 174 14.45 -18.44 -16.85
CA ASN A 174 12.99 -18.60 -16.95
C ASN A 174 12.37 -19.09 -15.64
N MET A 175 13.05 -19.97 -14.91
CA MET A 175 12.61 -20.43 -13.60
C MET A 175 12.64 -19.28 -12.58
N SER A 176 13.72 -18.48 -12.55
CA SER A 176 13.81 -17.29 -11.70
C SER A 176 12.73 -16.25 -12.01
N VAL A 177 12.39 -16.04 -13.29
CA VAL A 177 11.28 -15.15 -13.67
C VAL A 177 9.95 -15.67 -13.15
N THR A 178 9.71 -16.98 -13.23
CA THR A 178 8.47 -17.60 -12.71
C THR A 178 8.38 -17.46 -11.18
N GLU A 179 9.49 -17.64 -10.47
CA GLU A 179 9.56 -17.44 -9.02
C GLU A 179 9.31 -15.98 -8.64
N LEU A 180 9.86 -15.03 -9.41
CA LEU A 180 9.62 -13.60 -9.24
C LEU A 180 8.14 -13.26 -9.44
N GLU A 181 7.50 -13.77 -10.49
CA GLU A 181 6.07 -13.59 -10.75
C GLU A 181 5.23 -14.07 -9.56
N LEU A 182 5.50 -15.29 -9.08
CA LEU A 182 4.82 -15.83 -7.89
C LEU A 182 5.07 -15.01 -6.62
N ALA A 183 6.27 -14.45 -6.46
CA ALA A 183 6.59 -13.57 -5.33
C ALA A 183 5.81 -12.24 -5.42
N VAL A 184 5.72 -11.65 -6.60
CA VAL A 184 4.93 -10.43 -6.85
C VAL A 184 3.45 -10.68 -6.58
N ASP A 185 2.91 -11.82 -7.03
CA ASP A 185 1.50 -12.18 -6.79
C ASP A 185 1.21 -12.34 -5.29
N ARG A 186 2.10 -13.01 -4.54
CA ARG A 186 1.95 -13.17 -3.09
C ARG A 186 2.02 -11.83 -2.34
N GLU A 187 2.98 -10.98 -2.70
CA GLU A 187 3.14 -9.64 -2.11
C GLU A 187 1.92 -8.76 -2.43
N THR A 188 1.42 -8.82 -3.66
CA THR A 188 0.21 -8.10 -4.08
C THR A 188 -1.01 -8.59 -3.30
N ALA A 189 -1.20 -9.91 -3.16
CA ALA A 189 -2.31 -10.47 -2.39
C ALA A 189 -2.25 -10.06 -0.91
N GLY A 190 -1.07 -10.12 -0.29
CA GLY A 190 -0.85 -9.73 1.10
C GLY A 190 -1.16 -8.24 1.34
N SER A 191 -0.57 -7.36 0.52
CA SER A 191 -0.80 -5.91 0.61
C SER A 191 -2.27 -5.55 0.37
N VAL A 192 -2.90 -6.07 -0.69
CA VAL A 192 -4.33 -5.82 -0.97
C VAL A 192 -5.23 -6.27 0.18
N SER A 193 -4.97 -7.43 0.76
CA SER A 193 -5.72 -7.96 1.91
C SER A 193 -5.62 -7.03 3.14
N LEU A 194 -4.40 -6.57 3.43
CA LEU A 194 -4.12 -5.67 4.55
C LEU A 194 -4.88 -4.34 4.42
N PHE A 195 -4.76 -3.67 3.27
CA PHE A 195 -5.47 -2.40 3.03
C PHE A 195 -6.99 -2.59 2.99
N SER A 196 -7.47 -3.66 2.35
CA SER A 196 -8.92 -3.94 2.26
C SER A 196 -9.55 -4.13 3.64
N SER A 197 -8.83 -4.78 4.55
CA SER A 197 -9.29 -4.99 5.94
C SER A 197 -9.48 -3.68 6.69
N LEU A 198 -8.53 -2.74 6.59
CA LEU A 198 -8.65 -1.43 7.21
C LEU A 198 -9.82 -0.64 6.62
N VAL A 199 -9.95 -0.59 5.29
CA VAL A 199 -11.01 0.20 4.68
C VAL A 199 -12.39 -0.35 5.05
N CYS A 200 -12.59 -1.67 4.98
CA CYS A 200 -13.85 -2.28 5.36
C CYS A 200 -14.23 -1.99 6.82
N PHE A 201 -13.24 -1.91 7.71
CA PHE A 201 -13.48 -1.54 9.09
C PHE A 201 -13.92 -0.08 9.22
N ILE A 202 -13.18 0.85 8.61
CA ILE A 202 -13.50 2.29 8.67
C ILE A 202 -14.88 2.58 8.09
N GLU A 203 -15.25 1.93 6.98
CA GLU A 203 -16.58 2.09 6.38
C GLU A 203 -17.71 1.64 7.33
N ARG A 204 -17.53 0.51 8.02
CA ARG A 204 -18.50 0.03 9.02
C ARG A 204 -18.60 0.99 10.20
N SER A 205 -17.46 1.38 10.77
CA SER A 205 -17.45 2.30 11.91
C SER A 205 -18.01 3.68 11.56
N GLN A 206 -17.81 4.16 10.32
CA GLN A 206 -18.43 5.40 9.85
C GLN A 206 -19.96 5.27 9.79
N ALA A 207 -20.49 4.16 9.26
CA ALA A 207 -21.93 3.92 9.20
C ALA A 207 -22.53 3.84 10.62
N GLU A 208 -21.88 3.11 11.53
CA GLU A 208 -22.26 3.01 12.94
C GLU A 208 -22.27 4.38 13.64
N LEU A 209 -21.26 5.21 13.37
CA LEU A 209 -21.16 6.56 13.96
C LEU A 209 -22.32 7.45 13.54
N VAL A 210 -22.64 7.46 12.24
CA VAL A 210 -23.75 8.26 11.69
C VAL A 210 -25.09 7.78 12.25
N GLU A 211 -25.27 6.46 12.35
CA GLU A 211 -26.49 5.87 12.92
C GLU A 211 -26.64 6.23 14.40
N ALA A 212 -25.58 6.10 15.21
CA ALA A 212 -25.59 6.45 16.63
C ALA A 212 -25.98 7.92 16.85
N MET A 213 -25.37 8.84 16.09
CA MET A 213 -25.69 10.26 16.16
C MET A 213 -27.14 10.56 15.77
N GLU A 214 -27.66 9.90 14.74
CA GLU A 214 -29.05 10.06 14.29
C GLU A 214 -30.06 9.52 15.32
N ILE A 215 -29.75 8.40 15.98
CA ILE A 215 -30.55 7.85 17.08
C ILE A 215 -30.56 8.82 18.26
N SER A 216 -29.38 9.28 18.72
CA SER A 216 -29.28 10.22 19.84
C SER A 216 -30.02 11.53 19.54
N ARG A 217 -29.92 12.05 18.30
CA ARG A 217 -30.67 13.22 17.85
C ARG A 217 -32.19 13.01 17.97
N LYS A 218 -32.71 11.87 17.50
CA LYS A 218 -34.15 11.55 17.59
C LYS A 218 -34.61 11.42 19.04
N VAL A 219 -33.81 10.82 19.91
CA VAL A 219 -34.12 10.70 21.35
C VAL A 219 -34.16 12.07 22.01
N ALA A 220 -33.14 12.89 21.79
CA ALA A 220 -33.06 14.26 22.29
C ALA A 220 -34.26 15.11 21.82
N GLN A 221 -34.61 15.01 20.54
CA GLN A 221 -35.75 15.72 19.96
C GLN A 221 -37.08 15.30 20.61
N ARG A 222 -37.36 13.99 20.72
CA ARG A 222 -38.59 13.50 21.37
C ARG A 222 -38.69 13.94 22.83
N HIS A 223 -37.56 13.93 23.54
CA HIS A 223 -37.52 14.38 24.93
C HIS A 223 -37.83 15.89 25.00
N ALA A 224 -37.22 16.70 24.14
CA ALA A 224 -37.49 18.14 24.04
C ALA A 224 -38.95 18.44 23.69
N GLU A 225 -39.55 17.72 22.73
CA GLU A 225 -40.96 17.85 22.36
C GLU A 225 -41.89 17.50 23.54
N SER A 226 -41.56 16.45 24.29
CA SER A 226 -42.34 16.07 25.48
C SER A 226 -42.27 17.11 26.58
N MET A 227 -41.09 17.68 26.84
CA MET A 227 -40.90 18.74 27.83
C MET A 227 -41.61 20.03 27.42
N THR A 228 -41.52 20.40 26.14
CA THR A 228 -42.19 21.57 25.58
C THR A 228 -43.70 21.46 25.74
N ARG A 229 -44.29 20.30 25.42
CA ARG A 229 -45.73 20.06 25.59
C ARG A 229 -46.19 20.16 27.06
N GLN A 230 -45.38 19.68 28.00
CA GLN A 230 -45.68 19.81 29.43
C GLN A 230 -45.69 21.28 29.86
N LEU A 231 -44.69 22.06 29.45
CA LEU A 231 -44.62 23.49 29.72
C LEU A 231 -45.77 24.28 29.07
N GLU A 232 -46.13 23.95 27.82
CA GLU A 232 -47.27 24.56 27.13
C GLU A 232 -48.58 24.33 27.90
N GLN A 233 -48.79 23.13 28.43
CA GLN A 233 -49.96 22.80 29.26
C GLN A 233 -49.96 23.55 30.60
N GLU A 234 -48.81 23.64 31.28
CA GLU A 234 -48.68 24.41 32.52
C GLU A 234 -48.95 25.91 32.27
N ILE A 235 -48.42 26.48 31.20
CA ILE A 235 -48.65 27.88 30.79
C ILE A 235 -50.14 28.12 30.52
N GLU A 236 -50.82 27.22 29.81
CA GLU A 236 -52.24 27.37 29.48
C GLU A 236 -53.11 27.34 30.74
N GLN A 237 -52.81 26.45 31.70
CA GLN A 237 -53.50 26.41 32.99
C GLN A 237 -53.28 27.70 33.79
N LEU A 238 -52.04 28.21 33.82
CA LEU A 238 -51.70 29.45 34.50
C LEU A 238 -52.41 30.66 33.87
N LYS A 239 -52.44 30.75 32.53
CA LYS A 239 -53.19 31.80 31.80
C LYS A 239 -54.69 31.73 32.09
N LYS A 240 -55.27 30.54 32.14
CA LYS A 240 -56.69 30.35 32.47
C LYS A 240 -57.01 30.88 33.88
N ARG A 241 -56.22 30.49 34.89
CA ARG A 241 -56.40 30.97 36.27
C ARG A 241 -56.21 32.49 36.38
N GLN A 242 -55.21 33.05 35.68
CA GLN A 242 -55.00 34.49 35.62
C GLN A 242 -56.25 35.23 35.05
N SER A 243 -56.85 34.70 34.00
CA SER A 243 -58.08 35.25 33.40
C SER A 243 -59.27 35.18 34.36
N GLU A 244 -59.46 34.05 35.04
CA GLU A 244 -60.53 33.86 36.03
C GLU A 244 -60.37 34.78 37.25
N LEU A 245 -59.14 34.96 37.75
CA LEU A 245 -58.82 35.93 38.81
C LEU A 245 -59.12 37.37 38.37
N SER A 246 -58.80 37.73 37.11
CA SER A 246 -59.08 39.06 36.56
C SER A 246 -60.58 39.34 36.49
N LYS A 247 -61.39 38.33 36.15
CA LYS A 247 -62.86 38.42 36.16
C LYS A 247 -63.41 38.53 37.59
N LEU A 248 -62.88 37.74 38.52
CA LEU A 248 -63.28 37.78 39.92
C LEU A 248 -63.01 39.15 40.55
N ALA A 249 -61.90 39.81 40.19
CA ALA A 249 -61.57 41.15 40.65
C ALA A 249 -62.54 42.25 40.17
N GLN A 250 -63.28 42.01 39.08
CA GLN A 250 -64.28 42.93 38.53
C GLN A 250 -65.71 42.58 38.98
N SER A 251 -65.88 41.57 39.83
CA SER A 251 -67.20 41.10 40.27
C SER A 251 -67.68 41.87 41.50
N ASP A 252 -68.90 42.39 41.43
CA ASP A 252 -69.58 43.03 42.56
C ASP A 252 -70.20 42.02 43.55
N ASP A 253 -70.23 40.72 43.22
CA ASP A 253 -70.69 39.66 44.14
C ASP A 253 -69.58 39.25 45.12
N HIS A 254 -69.57 39.94 46.27
CA HIS A 254 -68.59 39.68 47.35
C HIS A 254 -68.66 38.26 47.93
N LEU A 255 -69.84 37.61 47.95
CA LEU A 255 -69.98 36.26 48.49
C LEU A 255 -69.34 35.23 47.54
N TYR A 256 -69.54 35.41 46.24
CA TYR A 256 -68.86 34.63 45.20
C TYR A 256 -67.33 34.83 45.24
N CYS A 257 -66.87 36.07 45.44
CA CYS A 257 -65.44 36.39 45.57
C CYS A 257 -64.79 35.65 46.75
N VAL A 258 -65.40 35.70 47.94
CA VAL A 258 -64.85 35.03 49.14
C VAL A 258 -64.77 33.50 48.97
N LYS A 259 -65.73 32.89 48.26
CA LYS A 259 -65.74 31.43 48.03
C LYS A 259 -64.75 30.99 46.95
N THR A 260 -64.61 31.74 45.86
CA THR A 260 -63.85 31.32 44.67
C THR A 260 -62.38 31.71 44.75
N PHE A 261 -62.05 32.83 45.42
CA PHE A 261 -60.67 33.33 45.48
C PHE A 261 -59.65 32.32 46.01
N PRO A 262 -59.87 31.63 47.16
CA PRO A 262 -58.89 30.69 47.71
C PRO A 262 -58.56 29.53 46.77
N ILE A 263 -59.54 29.11 45.97
CA ILE A 263 -59.41 28.01 45.01
C ILE A 263 -58.48 28.44 43.86
N LEU A 264 -58.68 29.65 43.35
CA LEU A 264 -57.90 30.18 42.22
C LEU A 264 -56.51 30.69 42.62
N SER A 265 -56.36 31.22 43.84
CA SER A 265 -55.08 31.76 44.33
C SER A 265 -54.10 30.69 44.79
N SER A 266 -54.58 29.47 45.06
CA SER A 266 -53.71 28.35 45.40
C SER A 266 -52.80 27.98 44.22
N PRO A 267 -51.47 27.90 44.37
CA PRO A 267 -50.58 27.52 43.27
C PRO A 267 -50.84 26.06 42.85
N PRO A 268 -50.90 25.74 41.54
CA PRO A 268 -51.00 24.36 41.09
C PRO A 268 -49.71 23.58 41.41
N PRO A 269 -49.77 22.24 41.52
CA PRO A 269 -48.57 21.41 41.60
C PRO A 269 -47.72 21.64 40.35
N THR A 270 -46.50 22.14 40.53
CA THR A 270 -45.58 22.43 39.43
C THR A 270 -44.35 21.53 39.54
N LYS A 271 -43.83 21.15 38.37
CA LYS A 271 -42.57 20.41 38.26
C LYS A 271 -41.40 21.39 38.41
N ASP A 272 -40.33 20.98 39.08
CA ASP A 272 -39.09 21.78 39.12
C ASP A 272 -38.37 21.68 37.77
N TRP A 273 -38.46 22.74 36.97
CA TRP A 273 -37.86 22.82 35.64
C TRP A 273 -36.38 23.24 35.64
N TYR A 274 -35.84 23.70 36.77
CA TYR A 274 -34.47 24.27 36.83
C TYR A 274 -33.38 23.24 36.52
N LYS A 275 -33.61 21.96 36.86
CA LYS A 275 -32.63 20.87 36.67
C LYS A 275 -32.87 20.00 35.43
N VAL A 276 -33.89 20.34 34.64
CA VAL A 276 -34.28 19.50 33.50
C VAL A 276 -33.51 19.95 32.26
N SER A 277 -32.81 19.01 31.61
CA SER A 277 -32.05 19.27 30.38
C SER A 277 -32.20 18.12 29.37
N VAL A 278 -31.90 18.43 28.10
CA VAL A 278 -31.85 17.45 27.03
C VAL A 278 -30.51 16.72 27.08
N ASN A 279 -30.52 15.39 26.94
CA ASN A 279 -29.29 14.60 26.87
C ASN A 279 -28.46 15.01 25.64
N SER A 280 -27.19 15.36 25.85
CA SER A 280 -26.22 15.72 24.81
C SER A 280 -25.26 14.59 24.43
N ASP A 281 -25.37 13.43 25.08
CA ASP A 281 -24.53 12.28 24.76
C ASP A 281 -24.91 11.67 23.41
N LEU A 282 -23.91 11.59 22.53
CA LEU A 282 -24.04 11.05 21.19
C LEU A 282 -23.71 9.55 21.13
N GLY A 283 -23.20 8.95 22.22
CA GLY A 283 -22.84 7.53 22.27
C GLY A 283 -21.70 7.15 21.32
N THR A 284 -20.81 8.09 21.01
CA THR A 284 -19.77 7.93 19.96
C THR A 284 -18.40 7.51 20.49
N GLU A 285 -18.18 7.59 21.80
CA GLU A 285 -16.88 7.37 22.42
C GLU A 285 -16.30 5.97 22.13
N SER A 286 -17.12 4.92 22.29
CA SER A 286 -16.71 3.54 22.03
C SER A 286 -16.33 3.30 20.57
N ILE A 287 -17.01 3.97 19.63
CA ILE A 287 -16.75 3.86 18.19
C ILE A 287 -15.40 4.51 17.87
N TYR A 288 -15.13 5.70 18.40
CA TYR A 288 -13.83 6.36 18.21
C TYR A 288 -12.68 5.57 18.81
N MET A 289 -12.85 4.99 20.00
CA MET A 289 -11.82 4.13 20.61
C MET A 289 -11.53 2.88 19.77
N SER A 290 -12.58 2.26 19.19
CA SER A 290 -12.45 1.13 18.28
C SER A 290 -11.66 1.49 17.01
N ILE A 291 -11.96 2.66 16.42
CA ILE A 291 -11.23 3.19 15.25
C ILE A 291 -9.76 3.43 15.58
N LEU A 292 -9.45 4.07 16.70
CA LEU A 292 -8.08 4.32 17.13
C LEU A 292 -7.28 3.02 17.25
N ALA A 293 -7.84 2.02 17.95
CA ALA A 293 -7.21 0.71 18.12
C ALA A 293 -6.92 0.02 16.78
N GLN A 294 -7.85 0.11 15.82
CA GLN A 294 -7.66 -0.52 14.50
C GLN A 294 -6.60 0.20 13.66
N VAL A 295 -6.52 1.53 13.72
CA VAL A 295 -5.48 2.30 13.02
C VAL A 295 -4.10 2.00 13.60
N GLU A 296 -3.98 1.89 14.91
CA GLU A 296 -2.73 1.49 15.57
C GLU A 296 -2.29 0.08 15.18
N LYS A 297 -3.24 -0.87 15.12
CA LYS A 297 -2.98 -2.24 14.67
C LYS A 297 -2.44 -2.25 13.23
N PHE A 298 -3.09 -1.52 12.33
CA PHE A 298 -2.65 -1.41 10.94
C PHE A 298 -1.25 -0.79 10.81
N ALA A 299 -0.95 0.24 11.61
CA ALA A 299 0.38 0.85 11.62
C ALA A 299 1.47 -0.15 12.07
N LYS A 300 1.18 -1.00 13.06
CA LYS A 300 2.09 -2.08 13.49
C LYS A 300 2.30 -3.12 12.39
N GLU A 301 1.23 -3.53 11.72
CA GLU A 301 1.31 -4.50 10.60
C GLU A 301 2.13 -3.96 9.43
N LEU A 302 1.98 -2.66 9.08
CA LEU A 302 2.83 -2.01 8.08
C LEU A 302 4.29 -1.95 8.49
N LYS A 303 4.58 -1.67 9.76
CA LYS A 303 5.94 -1.58 10.27
C LYS A 303 6.68 -2.92 10.12
N ASN A 304 6.01 -4.03 10.44
CA ASN A 304 6.56 -5.38 10.30
C ASN A 304 6.92 -5.75 8.85
N ILE A 305 6.24 -5.18 7.85
CA ILE A 305 6.56 -5.39 6.42
C ILE A 305 7.84 -4.65 6.02
N THR A 306 8.17 -3.57 6.74
CA THR A 306 9.30 -2.67 6.43
C THR A 306 10.53 -2.86 7.32
N GLU A 307 10.48 -3.74 8.33
CA GLU A 307 11.49 -3.78 9.38
C GLU A 307 12.74 -4.62 9.05
N LYS A 308 13.88 -4.07 9.49
CA LYS A 308 15.23 -4.64 9.49
C LYS A 308 15.24 -6.00 10.20
N VAL A 309 15.91 -6.99 9.60
CA VAL A 309 16.08 -8.31 10.20
C VAL A 309 17.06 -8.19 11.35
N ASP A 310 16.66 -8.67 12.52
CA ASP A 310 17.54 -8.71 13.69
C ASP A 310 18.50 -9.90 13.60
N VAL A 311 19.61 -9.74 12.90
CA VAL A 311 20.60 -10.82 12.68
C VAL A 311 21.42 -11.06 13.94
N THR A 312 21.47 -12.28 14.46
CA THR A 312 22.39 -12.71 15.52
C THR A 312 23.45 -13.66 14.97
N LEU A 313 24.66 -13.64 15.53
CA LEU A 313 25.76 -14.49 15.08
C LEU A 313 25.65 -15.89 15.70
N ASP A 314 25.85 -16.93 14.87
CA ASP A 314 25.87 -18.31 15.33
C ASP A 314 27.27 -18.71 15.81
N SER A 315 27.46 -18.73 17.13
CA SER A 315 28.70 -19.14 17.80
C SER A 315 29.16 -20.56 17.47
N SER A 316 28.25 -21.46 17.08
CA SER A 316 28.60 -22.83 16.71
C SER A 316 29.42 -22.88 15.41
N THR A 317 29.21 -21.90 14.53
CA THR A 317 29.85 -21.79 13.21
C THR A 317 31.14 -20.99 13.24
N ALA A 318 31.30 -20.11 14.23
CA ALA A 318 32.38 -19.14 14.30
C ALA A 318 33.78 -19.80 14.29
N HIS A 319 34.66 -19.29 13.44
CA HIS A 319 36.07 -19.70 13.45
C HIS A 319 36.71 -19.49 14.83
N PRO A 320 37.60 -20.38 15.33
CA PRO A 320 38.19 -20.27 16.67
C PRO A 320 38.94 -18.96 16.98
N ARG A 321 39.35 -18.20 15.97
CA ARG A 321 39.94 -16.86 16.17
C ARG A 321 38.92 -15.75 16.43
N LEU A 322 37.64 -15.96 16.18
CA LEU A 322 36.60 -14.93 16.31
C LEU A 322 36.06 -14.88 17.74
N VAL A 323 36.08 -13.70 18.34
CA VAL A 323 35.46 -13.43 19.65
C VAL A 323 34.12 -12.75 19.39
N LEU A 324 33.04 -13.35 19.89
CA LEU A 324 31.69 -12.80 19.82
C LEU A 324 31.33 -12.06 21.11
N SER A 325 30.53 -11.00 21.01
CA SER A 325 29.91 -10.35 22.17
C SER A 325 28.84 -11.23 22.81
N SER A 326 28.46 -10.94 24.05
CA SER A 326 27.44 -11.70 24.80
C SER A 326 26.05 -11.65 24.15
N ASP A 327 25.73 -10.56 23.45
CA ASP A 327 24.49 -10.39 22.69
C ASP A 327 24.55 -11.00 21.28
N LEU A 328 25.70 -11.56 20.88
CA LEU A 328 25.95 -12.13 19.56
C LEU A 328 25.75 -11.14 18.40
N LYS A 329 25.88 -9.83 18.64
CA LYS A 329 25.76 -8.79 17.60
C LYS A 329 27.09 -8.26 17.09
N SER A 330 28.17 -8.49 17.84
CA SER A 330 29.51 -8.01 17.50
C SER A 330 30.47 -9.19 17.37
N VAL A 331 31.39 -9.06 16.42
CA VAL A 331 32.49 -9.99 16.21
C VAL A 331 33.79 -9.24 16.03
N ARG A 332 34.86 -9.77 16.60
CA ARG A 332 36.22 -9.29 16.37
C ARG A 332 37.17 -10.46 16.14
N CYS A 333 38.17 -10.25 15.30
CA CYS A 333 39.26 -11.22 15.14
C CYS A 333 40.23 -11.07 16.33
N GLY A 334 40.48 -12.17 17.04
CA GLY A 334 41.47 -12.24 18.10
C GLY A 334 42.85 -12.67 17.59
N ASP A 335 43.86 -12.37 18.41
CA ASP A 335 45.28 -12.68 18.11
C ASP A 335 45.60 -14.17 18.28
N ARG A 336 44.79 -14.91 19.04
CA ARG A 336 44.98 -16.33 19.35
C ARG A 336 43.74 -17.15 19.02
N HIS A 337 43.94 -18.43 18.76
CA HIS A 337 42.85 -19.39 18.66
C HIS A 337 42.26 -19.62 20.05
N GLN A 338 40.94 -19.51 20.16
CA GLN A 338 40.21 -19.83 21.37
C GLN A 338 40.02 -21.34 21.49
N LEU A 339 39.98 -21.82 22.73
CA LEU A 339 39.62 -23.20 23.05
C LEU A 339 38.10 -23.33 23.01
N VAL A 340 37.58 -23.58 21.80
CA VAL A 340 36.15 -23.80 21.55
C VAL A 340 35.90 -25.25 21.11
N PRO A 341 34.77 -25.87 21.48
CA PRO A 341 34.45 -27.23 21.04
C PRO A 341 34.38 -27.33 19.52
N ASP A 342 35.06 -28.32 18.94
CA ASP A 342 34.93 -28.61 17.51
C ASP A 342 33.55 -29.21 17.21
N ASN A 343 33.02 -28.87 16.04
CA ASN A 343 31.77 -29.40 15.51
C ASN A 343 31.75 -29.29 13.98
N PRO A 344 30.86 -30.02 13.29
CA PRO A 344 30.78 -30.03 11.82
C PRO A 344 30.48 -28.66 11.19
N GLU A 345 29.69 -27.82 11.87
CA GLU A 345 29.26 -26.51 11.38
C GLU A 345 30.35 -25.43 11.52
N ARG A 346 31.38 -25.67 12.34
CA ARG A 346 32.46 -24.73 12.61
C ARG A 346 33.39 -24.58 11.42
N PHE A 347 33.58 -23.35 10.97
CA PHE A 347 34.61 -23.02 9.98
C PHE A 347 36.01 -23.20 10.55
N GLU A 348 36.81 -24.02 9.86
CA GLU A 348 38.14 -24.39 10.33
C GLU A 348 39.25 -23.54 9.71
N LYS A 349 39.20 -23.32 8.39
CA LYS A 349 40.25 -22.59 7.67
C LYS A 349 39.91 -21.12 7.42
N VAL A 350 38.63 -20.79 7.47
CA VAL A 350 38.10 -19.49 7.05
C VAL A 350 37.74 -18.71 8.29
N VAL A 351 38.26 -17.49 8.44
CA VAL A 351 37.97 -16.63 9.59
C VAL A 351 36.62 -15.95 9.39
N CYS A 352 35.53 -16.71 9.51
CA CYS A 352 34.17 -16.20 9.38
C CYS A 352 33.20 -16.82 10.40
N VAL A 353 32.02 -16.22 10.48
CA VAL A 353 30.87 -16.63 11.28
C VAL A 353 29.62 -16.30 10.48
N ILE A 354 28.58 -17.14 10.57
CA ILE A 354 27.31 -16.88 9.87
C ILE A 354 26.23 -16.39 10.84
N GLY A 355 25.21 -15.74 10.28
CA GLY A 355 23.99 -15.42 11.02
C GLY A 355 23.23 -16.68 11.41
N ARG A 356 22.54 -16.63 12.54
CA ARG A 356 21.72 -17.73 13.09
C ARG A 356 20.41 -17.89 12.34
N GLU A 357 19.80 -16.77 11.94
CA GLU A 357 18.49 -16.76 11.30
C GLU A 357 18.62 -17.11 9.80
N PRO A 358 18.10 -18.26 9.35
CA PRO A 358 18.16 -18.62 7.94
C PRO A 358 17.17 -17.79 7.11
N ILE A 359 17.63 -17.32 5.96
CA ILE A 359 16.80 -16.60 4.99
C ILE A 359 16.39 -17.56 3.87
N SER A 360 15.10 -17.88 3.77
CA SER A 360 14.56 -18.83 2.78
C SER A 360 13.75 -18.18 1.65
N SER A 361 13.22 -16.97 1.86
CA SER A 361 12.48 -16.19 0.85
C SER A 361 12.26 -14.74 1.33
N GLY A 362 11.88 -13.83 0.43
CA GLY A 362 11.53 -12.44 0.76
C GLY A 362 12.69 -11.43 0.64
N LYS A 363 12.44 -10.19 1.06
CA LYS A 363 13.45 -9.10 1.11
C LYS A 363 13.93 -8.93 2.54
N HIS A 364 15.25 -8.93 2.73
CA HIS A 364 15.89 -8.87 4.03
C HIS A 364 16.94 -7.76 4.03
N TYR A 365 17.03 -7.05 5.15
CA TYR A 365 17.94 -5.92 5.31
C TYR A 365 18.59 -5.95 6.69
N TRP A 366 19.91 -5.78 6.73
CA TRP A 366 20.70 -5.61 7.94
C TRP A 366 21.84 -4.61 7.67
N GLU A 367 22.40 -4.06 8.74
CA GLU A 367 23.53 -3.13 8.69
C GLU A 367 24.61 -3.61 9.64
N VAL A 368 25.87 -3.39 9.27
CA VAL A 368 27.03 -3.73 10.10
C VAL A 368 27.92 -2.49 10.20
N ASP A 369 28.26 -2.10 11.43
CA ASP A 369 29.22 -1.03 11.67
C ASP A 369 30.65 -1.55 11.49
N VAL A 370 31.33 -1.02 10.47
CA VAL A 370 32.73 -1.34 10.13
C VAL A 370 33.67 -0.15 10.36
N THR A 371 33.25 0.83 11.15
CA THR A 371 33.99 2.08 11.36
C THR A 371 35.43 1.80 11.83
N GLY A 372 36.39 2.41 11.13
CA GLY A 372 37.81 2.31 11.42
C GLY A 372 38.43 0.92 11.19
N LYS A 373 37.81 0.05 10.40
CA LYS A 373 38.38 -1.25 9.97
C LYS A 373 38.97 -1.13 8.57
N THR A 374 40.14 -1.76 8.35
CA THR A 374 40.84 -1.81 7.05
C THR A 374 40.74 -3.17 6.35
N ASP A 375 40.24 -4.20 7.05
CA ASP A 375 40.06 -5.56 6.52
C ASP A 375 38.78 -6.17 7.10
N TRP A 376 37.84 -6.54 6.22
CA TRP A 376 36.61 -7.25 6.57
C TRP A 376 35.90 -7.84 5.35
N ASP A 377 35.02 -8.81 5.60
CA ASP A 377 34.09 -9.40 4.64
C ASP A 377 32.65 -9.30 5.15
N LEU A 378 31.71 -8.94 4.27
CA LEU A 378 30.28 -8.88 4.59
C LEU A 378 29.43 -9.42 3.44
N GLY A 379 28.55 -10.37 3.71
CA GLY A 379 27.73 -10.97 2.66
C GLY A 379 26.75 -12.04 3.12
N VAL A 380 26.28 -12.82 2.15
CA VAL A 380 25.39 -13.97 2.32
C VAL A 380 26.05 -15.25 1.82
N VAL A 381 25.66 -16.36 2.44
CA VAL A 381 26.17 -17.68 2.11
C VAL A 381 25.04 -18.69 2.07
N LYS A 382 25.09 -19.66 1.14
CA LYS A 382 24.19 -20.81 1.19
C LYS A 382 24.41 -21.59 2.49
N TYR A 383 23.33 -22.07 3.10
CA TYR A 383 23.45 -22.87 4.33
C TYR A 383 24.26 -24.16 4.11
N SER A 384 24.18 -24.72 2.90
CA SER A 384 24.80 -26.00 2.52
C SER A 384 26.27 -25.93 2.08
N VAL A 385 26.96 -24.80 2.22
CA VAL A 385 28.37 -24.72 1.78
C VAL A 385 29.29 -25.55 2.68
N SER A 386 30.39 -26.04 2.14
CA SER A 386 31.41 -26.74 2.93
C SER A 386 32.03 -25.81 3.99
N ARG A 387 32.21 -26.33 5.20
CA ARG A 387 32.83 -25.61 6.34
C ARG A 387 34.27 -26.07 6.61
N LYS A 388 34.69 -27.18 6.01
CA LYS A 388 35.98 -27.84 6.23
C LYS A 388 36.79 -27.92 4.93
N GLY A 389 38.11 -28.02 5.06
CA GLY A 389 39.01 -28.19 3.92
C GLY A 389 39.28 -26.90 3.13
N LYS A 390 39.80 -27.05 1.90
CA LYS A 390 40.08 -25.92 1.01
C LYS A 390 38.77 -25.46 0.37
N ILE A 391 38.38 -24.21 0.63
CA ILE A 391 37.12 -23.62 0.14
C ILE A 391 37.49 -22.49 -0.83
N GLU A 392 36.80 -22.44 -1.97
CA GLU A 392 36.90 -21.37 -2.94
C GLU A 392 35.63 -20.50 -2.88
N TYR A 393 35.80 -19.19 -2.71
CA TYR A 393 34.71 -18.26 -2.37
C TYR A 393 34.13 -17.60 -3.61
N THR A 394 33.36 -18.37 -4.37
CA THR A 394 32.67 -17.89 -5.57
C THR A 394 31.15 -18.00 -5.41
N PRO A 395 30.39 -17.23 -6.20
CA PRO A 395 28.95 -17.44 -6.35
C PRO A 395 28.57 -18.89 -6.64
N ASP A 396 29.35 -19.58 -7.47
CA ASP A 396 29.13 -20.99 -7.84
C ASP A 396 29.23 -21.93 -6.62
N ASN A 397 30.12 -21.60 -5.68
CA ASN A 397 30.30 -22.33 -4.42
C ASN A 397 29.42 -21.79 -3.29
N GLY A 398 28.49 -20.87 -3.58
CA GLY A 398 27.48 -20.40 -2.63
C GLY A 398 27.88 -19.23 -1.74
N PHE A 399 28.86 -18.42 -2.15
CA PHE A 399 29.32 -17.23 -1.42
C PHE A 399 29.08 -15.95 -2.23
N TRP A 400 28.46 -14.95 -1.61
CA TRP A 400 28.29 -13.60 -2.18
C TRP A 400 28.59 -12.55 -1.11
N PHE A 401 29.72 -11.87 -1.23
CA PHE A 401 30.17 -10.91 -0.22
C PHE A 401 30.93 -9.74 -0.84
N LEU A 402 30.98 -8.65 -0.08
CA LEU A 402 31.86 -7.51 -0.29
C LEU A 402 33.05 -7.66 0.64
N SER A 403 34.21 -7.24 0.17
CA SER A 403 35.45 -7.26 0.93
C SER A 403 36.12 -5.88 0.90
N LEU A 404 36.68 -5.48 2.04
CA LEU A 404 37.65 -4.40 2.12
C LEU A 404 39.01 -5.02 2.42
N ARG A 405 40.03 -4.61 1.67
CA ARG A 405 41.44 -4.98 1.86
C ARG A 405 42.27 -3.73 1.54
N ASP A 406 42.63 -2.96 2.55
CA ASP A 406 43.51 -1.78 2.43
C ASP A 406 44.94 -2.07 2.88
#